data_AF-A0AAP5B778-F1
#
_entry.id   AF-A0AAP5B778-F1
#
_cell.length_a   1.000
_cell.length_b   1.000
_cell.length_c   1.000
_cell.angle_alpha   90.00
_cell.angle_beta   90.00
_cell.angle_gamma   90.00
#
_symmetry.space_group_name_H-M   'P 1'
#
loop_
_entity.id
_entity.type
_entity.pdbx_description
1 polymer ?
#
loop_
_entity_poly.entity_id
_entity_poly.type
_entity_poly.pdbx_seq_one_letter_code
_entity_poly.pdbx_strand_id
1 'polypeptide(L)'
;MPLSQGPSPGVAAQQSAPKQGVFLHTGWRSAGTWVWSRLRVLDSVTGFYEPFSNVLADLSLADVSASRPTLTSGHPPLAAPYFEEYRPFLQEGARGVAGYRKRFGTDRFAPAPDTEFPALQAYLANLCERTAEHGSVPVFKFCRSSGRLPWLKQAFPQVMHAAVLRNPASQFASGWLLNQQWSNPFFVAAPFRVLGLNQTEPLVRQAIEICGVSLPPAVPTSDDAYAMACEQYARTAEGNNAYRAFVALWILCALRMADGVDLMIDVDRLGQSRDYAAGLRAGFEAQTGLSPDFSSARDLVEETRRSAARMAGIDGRSMRAVHSAALKFLKAQNGADADFIELVREKMVLANELTEQWR
;
A
#
# COMPACT_ATOMS: atom_id res chain seq x y z
N MET A 1 -36.42 50.30 -23.17
CA MET A 1 -35.80 49.99 -21.87
C MET A 1 -35.85 48.48 -21.65
N PRO A 2 -34.79 47.72 -22.00
CA PRO A 2 -34.55 46.42 -21.41
C PRO A 2 -33.41 46.53 -20.38
N LEU A 3 -33.64 45.95 -19.19
CA LEU A 3 -32.70 45.94 -18.07
C LEU A 3 -31.58 44.93 -18.34
N SER A 4 -30.34 45.43 -18.31
CA SER A 4 -29.11 44.65 -18.36
C SER A 4 -28.97 43.83 -17.07
N GLN A 5 -28.97 42.51 -17.15
CA GLN A 5 -28.54 41.65 -16.05
C GLN A 5 -27.00 41.64 -16.00
N GLY A 6 -26.45 42.15 -14.91
CA GLY A 6 -25.03 42.04 -14.62
C GLY A 6 -24.64 40.60 -14.29
N PRO A 7 -23.36 40.22 -14.50
CA PRO A 7 -22.91 38.87 -14.23
C PRO A 7 -22.88 38.60 -12.71
N SER A 8 -23.49 37.48 -12.30
CA SER A 8 -23.41 36.96 -10.93
C SER A 8 -21.96 36.73 -10.52
N PRO A 9 -21.56 37.09 -9.28
CA PRO A 9 -20.21 36.88 -8.79
C PRO A 9 -19.92 35.38 -8.69
N GLY A 10 -18.77 34.99 -9.25
CA GLY A 10 -18.29 33.62 -9.29
C GLY A 10 -18.21 32.98 -7.91
N VAL A 11 -18.58 31.71 -7.87
CA VAL A 11 -18.34 30.82 -6.73
C VAL A 11 -16.82 30.76 -6.52
N ALA A 12 -16.33 31.51 -5.54
CA ALA A 12 -14.97 31.37 -5.06
C ALA A 12 -14.80 29.92 -4.59
N ALA A 13 -13.86 29.19 -5.19
CA ALA A 13 -13.43 27.90 -4.69
C ALA A 13 -13.02 28.08 -3.23
N GLN A 14 -13.79 27.53 -2.30
CA GLN A 14 -13.41 27.46 -0.90
C GLN A 14 -12.10 26.66 -0.84
N GLN A 15 -10.99 27.37 -0.65
CA GLN A 15 -9.71 26.74 -0.34
C GLN A 15 -9.90 26.05 1.01
N SER A 16 -10.09 24.72 0.97
CA SER A 16 -10.08 23.92 2.18
C SER A 16 -8.74 24.11 2.87
N ALA A 17 -8.75 24.17 4.21
CA ALA A 17 -7.53 24.26 4.99
C ALA A 17 -6.54 23.14 4.58
N PRO A 18 -5.22 23.42 4.55
CA PRO A 18 -4.23 22.42 4.18
C PRO A 18 -4.31 21.21 5.12
N LYS A 19 -4.15 20.01 4.55
CA LYS A 19 -4.11 18.76 5.27
C LYS A 19 -2.89 18.75 6.20
N GLN A 20 -3.08 18.23 7.41
CA GLN A 20 -2.10 18.29 8.50
C GLN A 20 -1.11 17.12 8.50
N GLY A 21 -1.19 16.21 7.54
CA GLY A 21 -0.37 15.02 7.45
C GLY A 21 -0.67 14.22 6.18
N VAL A 22 0.16 13.21 5.89
CA VAL A 22 -0.01 12.31 4.75
C VAL A 22 -0.02 10.86 5.21
N PHE A 23 -1.11 10.16 4.91
CA PHE A 23 -1.19 8.71 5.04
C PHE A 23 -1.05 8.08 3.65
N LEU A 24 0.13 7.48 3.40
CA LEU A 24 0.46 6.82 2.15
C LEU A 24 0.11 5.32 2.24
N HIS A 25 -0.99 4.94 1.61
CA HIS A 25 -1.50 3.58 1.55
C HIS A 25 -0.88 2.83 0.38
N THR A 26 -0.10 1.80 0.68
CA THR A 26 0.71 1.10 -0.32
C THR A 26 0.51 -0.41 -0.20
N GLY A 27 0.74 -1.14 -1.27
CA GLY A 27 0.98 -2.59 -1.20
C GLY A 27 2.47 -2.89 -1.00
N TRP A 28 2.83 -4.09 -0.56
CA TRP A 28 4.22 -4.55 -0.64
C TRP A 28 4.70 -4.51 -2.10
N ARG A 29 5.94 -4.09 -2.33
CA ARG A 29 6.57 -4.00 -3.67
C ARG A 29 5.89 -3.03 -4.65
N SER A 30 5.02 -2.15 -4.16
CA SER A 30 4.33 -1.12 -4.97
C SER A 30 5.19 0.11 -5.28
N ALA A 31 6.50 0.12 -4.97
CA ALA A 31 7.34 1.32 -4.92
C ALA A 31 6.96 2.35 -3.83
N GLY A 32 6.03 2.02 -2.94
CA GLY A 32 5.63 2.88 -1.83
C GLY A 32 6.78 3.36 -0.93
N THR A 33 7.81 2.54 -0.71
CA THR A 33 9.00 2.96 0.05
C THR A 33 9.80 4.06 -0.67
N TRP A 34 9.88 4.00 -2.00
CA TRP A 34 10.56 5.05 -2.77
C TRP A 34 9.75 6.35 -2.75
N VAL A 35 8.44 6.29 -2.98
CA VAL A 35 7.54 7.46 -2.88
C VAL A 35 7.66 8.10 -1.49
N TRP A 36 7.56 7.30 -0.43
CA TRP A 36 7.75 7.76 0.94
C TRP A 36 9.14 8.37 1.16
N SER A 37 10.21 7.80 0.62
CA SER A 37 11.54 8.39 0.76
C SER A 37 11.66 9.77 0.12
N ARG A 38 10.90 10.06 -0.95
CA ARG A 38 10.88 11.40 -1.58
C ARG A 38 10.18 12.45 -0.71
N LEU A 39 9.26 12.02 0.16
CA LEU A 39 8.64 12.87 1.18
C LEU A 39 9.55 12.99 2.41
N ARG A 40 10.13 11.89 2.88
CA ARG A 40 10.99 11.84 4.08
C ARG A 40 12.22 12.74 3.99
N VAL A 41 12.75 12.97 2.79
CA VAL A 41 13.93 13.84 2.58
C VAL A 41 13.63 15.33 2.71
N LEU A 42 12.36 15.72 2.85
CA LEU A 42 11.98 17.12 3.08
C LEU A 42 12.21 17.48 4.56
N ASP A 43 12.87 18.61 4.82
CA ASP A 43 13.20 19.06 6.18
C ASP A 43 11.96 19.30 7.07
N SER A 44 10.81 19.56 6.45
CA SER A 44 9.53 19.79 7.13
C SER A 44 8.74 18.50 7.42
N VAL A 45 9.31 17.32 7.18
CA VAL A 45 8.61 16.04 7.28
C VAL A 45 9.22 15.11 8.33
N THR A 46 8.36 14.48 9.13
CA THR A 46 8.71 13.31 9.92
C THR A 46 8.07 12.09 9.27
N GLY A 47 8.89 11.28 8.59
CA GLY A 47 8.46 10.13 7.83
C GLY A 47 8.43 8.85 8.65
N PHE A 48 7.27 8.33 9.00
CA PHE A 48 7.14 7.05 9.73
C PHE A 48 7.04 5.86 8.76
N TYR A 49 8.00 4.95 8.87
CA TYR A 49 8.04 3.73 8.07
C TYR A 49 7.21 2.60 8.69
N GLU A 50 6.14 2.18 8.01
CA GLU A 50 5.29 1.05 8.39
C GLU A 50 4.81 1.09 9.85
N PRO A 51 3.92 2.04 10.23
CA PRO A 51 3.39 2.14 11.59
C PRO A 51 2.58 0.93 12.05
N PHE A 52 2.29 0.00 11.15
CA PHE A 52 1.66 -1.31 11.41
C PHE A 52 2.64 -2.48 11.19
N SER A 53 3.95 -2.25 11.30
CA SER A 53 4.94 -3.33 11.22
C SER A 53 4.97 -4.10 12.53
N ASN A 54 4.96 -5.44 12.46
CA ASN A 54 5.10 -6.30 13.64
C ASN A 54 6.40 -6.04 14.41
N VAL A 55 7.44 -5.54 13.73
CA VAL A 55 8.72 -5.15 14.33
C VAL A 55 8.52 -4.13 15.46
N LEU A 56 7.53 -3.23 15.34
CA LEU A 56 7.30 -2.16 16.31
C LEU A 56 6.86 -2.67 17.69
N ALA A 57 6.39 -3.91 17.81
CA ALA A 57 6.05 -4.48 19.12
C ALA A 57 7.28 -4.83 19.95
N ASP A 58 8.39 -5.14 19.30
CA ASP A 58 9.59 -5.66 19.94
C ASP A 58 10.81 -4.76 19.66
N LEU A 59 10.61 -3.61 19.01
CA LEU A 59 11.66 -2.64 18.67
C LEU A 59 12.26 -2.03 19.94
N SER A 60 13.58 -2.02 20.05
CA SER A 60 14.34 -1.30 21.09
C SER A 60 15.16 -0.15 20.50
N LEU A 61 15.66 0.76 21.35
CA LEU A 61 16.55 1.85 20.91
C LEU A 61 17.82 1.35 20.21
N ALA A 62 18.33 0.19 20.62
CA ALA A 62 19.50 -0.45 20.00
C ALA A 62 19.18 -0.98 18.58
N ASP A 63 17.97 -1.48 18.35
CA ASP A 63 17.55 -2.05 17.06
C ASP A 63 17.39 -0.98 15.96
N VAL A 64 17.09 0.27 16.35
CA VAL A 64 16.83 1.36 15.40
C VAL A 64 18.03 1.58 14.49
N SER A 65 19.24 1.68 15.04
CA SER A 65 20.46 1.99 14.28
C SER A 65 20.81 0.89 13.26
N ALA A 66 20.47 -0.37 13.56
CA ALA A 66 20.73 -1.53 12.71
C ALA A 66 19.69 -1.71 11.59
N SER A 67 18.52 -1.09 11.71
CA SER A 67 17.39 -1.29 10.80
C SER A 67 17.50 -0.44 9.53
N ARG A 68 18.42 -0.81 8.64
CA ARG A 68 18.66 -0.10 7.35
C ARG A 68 18.25 -0.94 6.13
N PRO A 69 18.00 -0.32 4.95
CA PRO A 69 17.83 -1.05 3.71
C PRO A 69 18.97 -2.03 3.46
N THR A 70 18.65 -3.31 3.27
CA THR A 70 19.61 -4.32 2.82
C THR A 70 19.63 -4.37 1.29
N LEU A 71 20.73 -4.87 0.71
CA LEU A 71 20.83 -5.10 -0.75
C LEU A 71 19.67 -5.96 -1.30
N THR A 72 19.15 -6.87 -0.47
CA THR A 72 18.07 -7.81 -0.83
C THR A 72 16.66 -7.19 -0.76
N SER A 73 16.52 -5.98 -0.21
CA SER A 73 15.22 -5.30 -0.10
C SER A 73 14.82 -4.57 -1.39
N GLY A 74 15.78 -4.22 -2.25
CA GLY A 74 15.52 -3.37 -3.44
C GLY A 74 14.97 -1.98 -3.09
N HIS A 75 15.13 -1.51 -1.85
CA HIS A 75 14.77 -0.16 -1.43
C HIS A 75 15.92 0.82 -1.74
N PRO A 76 15.64 2.11 -1.98
CA PRO A 76 16.68 3.10 -2.20
C PRO A 76 17.56 3.24 -0.93
N PRO A 77 18.81 3.71 -1.07
CA PRO A 77 19.59 4.18 0.08
C PRO A 77 18.82 5.24 0.86
N LEU A 78 18.86 5.17 2.19
CA LEU A 78 18.22 6.13 3.09
C LEU A 78 19.28 6.81 3.94
N ALA A 79 19.13 8.12 4.16
CA ALA A 79 20.03 8.89 5.03
C ALA A 79 19.99 8.36 6.48
N ALA A 80 18.80 8.04 6.97
CA ALA A 80 18.56 7.49 8.31
C ALA A 80 17.97 6.06 8.27
N PRO A 81 18.14 5.25 9.33
CA PRO A 81 17.49 3.94 9.46
C PRO A 81 15.97 4.00 9.31
N TYR A 82 15.32 2.88 9.00
CA TYR A 82 13.87 2.83 8.74
C TYR A 82 13.03 3.37 9.89
N PHE A 83 13.41 3.05 11.12
CA PHE A 83 12.60 3.32 12.30
C PHE A 83 13.12 4.47 13.16
N GLU A 84 13.94 5.35 12.58
CA GLU A 84 14.56 6.48 13.29
C GLU A 84 13.52 7.39 13.95
N GLU A 85 12.42 7.66 13.25
CA GLU A 85 11.33 8.53 13.68
C GLU A 85 10.55 7.97 14.87
N TYR A 86 10.72 6.68 15.20
CA TYR A 86 10.10 6.06 16.38
C TYR A 86 10.91 6.26 17.67
N ARG A 87 12.17 6.74 17.61
CA ARG A 87 13.01 6.91 18.81
C ARG A 87 12.34 7.68 19.95
N PRO A 88 11.61 8.79 19.72
CA PRO A 88 10.94 9.54 20.79
C PRO A 88 9.82 8.75 21.50
N PHE A 89 9.39 7.62 20.92
CA PHE A 89 8.30 6.77 21.41
C PHE A 89 8.82 5.45 22.01
N LEU A 90 10.15 5.31 22.13
CA LEU A 90 10.81 4.18 22.77
C LEU A 90 11.31 4.60 24.15
N GLN A 91 11.38 3.63 25.08
CA GLN A 91 11.92 3.84 26.43
C GLN A 91 13.21 3.03 26.61
N GLU A 92 14.18 3.59 27.31
CA GLU A 92 15.42 2.91 27.65
C GLU A 92 15.13 1.64 28.47
N GLY A 93 15.76 0.51 28.11
CA GLY A 93 15.53 -0.78 28.76
C GLY A 93 14.18 -1.46 28.48
N ALA A 94 13.29 -0.85 27.69
CA ALA A 94 12.00 -1.44 27.29
C ALA A 94 12.00 -1.85 25.80
N ARG A 95 11.00 -2.67 25.43
CA ARG A 95 10.73 -3.04 24.03
C ARG A 95 9.34 -2.57 23.62
N GLY A 96 9.22 -2.21 22.36
CA GLY A 96 7.98 -1.81 21.73
C GLY A 96 7.77 -0.29 21.71
N VAL A 97 7.16 0.18 20.63
CA VAL A 97 6.74 1.57 20.48
C VAL A 97 5.53 1.85 21.37
N ALA A 98 5.57 2.95 22.12
CA ALA A 98 4.48 3.35 22.99
C ALA A 98 3.12 3.37 22.25
N GLY A 99 2.11 2.71 22.83
CA GLY A 99 0.76 2.61 22.26
C GLY A 99 0.60 1.57 21.14
N TYR A 100 1.68 1.03 20.57
CA TYR A 100 1.59 -0.02 19.56
C TYR A 100 1.06 -1.33 20.14
N ARG A 101 0.18 -2.03 19.40
CA ARG A 101 -0.28 -3.38 19.73
C ARG A 101 0.00 -4.32 18.56
N LYS A 102 0.48 -5.55 18.84
CA LYS A 102 0.77 -6.57 17.80
C LYS A 102 -0.40 -6.78 16.82
N ARG A 103 -1.64 -6.71 17.31
CA ARG A 103 -2.87 -6.84 16.48
C ARG A 103 -3.00 -5.79 15.38
N PHE A 104 -2.36 -4.63 15.49
CA PHE A 104 -2.39 -3.59 14.45
C PHE A 104 -1.69 -4.03 13.16
N GLY A 105 -0.78 -5.00 13.26
CA GLY A 105 0.00 -5.52 12.14
C GLY A 105 -0.74 -6.47 11.21
N THR A 106 -1.99 -6.83 11.52
CA THR A 106 -2.86 -7.56 10.58
C THR A 106 -3.84 -6.59 9.93
N ASP A 107 -3.89 -6.57 8.59
CA ASP A 107 -4.88 -5.76 7.89
C ASP A 107 -6.28 -6.39 7.99
N ARG A 108 -7.31 -5.55 8.03
CA ARG A 108 -8.70 -5.96 8.30
C ARG A 108 -9.61 -5.47 7.19
N PHE A 109 -10.38 -6.39 6.59
CA PHE A 109 -11.31 -6.08 5.50
C PHE A 109 -12.78 -6.04 5.92
N ALA A 110 -13.06 -6.26 7.20
CA ALA A 110 -14.39 -6.11 7.77
C ALA A 110 -14.93 -4.68 7.51
N PRO A 111 -16.23 -4.54 7.21
CA PRO A 111 -16.82 -3.23 6.92
C PRO A 111 -16.95 -2.34 8.16
N ALA A 112 -17.00 -2.94 9.36
CA ALA A 112 -17.13 -2.25 10.63
C ALA A 112 -15.83 -2.31 11.45
N PRO A 113 -15.51 -1.26 12.23
CA PRO A 113 -14.38 -1.28 13.14
C PRO A 113 -14.57 -2.32 14.25
N ASP A 114 -13.50 -3.01 14.63
CA ASP A 114 -13.48 -3.93 15.77
C ASP A 114 -13.02 -3.23 17.08
N THR A 115 -12.91 -3.98 18.17
CA THR A 115 -12.53 -3.46 19.49
C THR A 115 -11.11 -2.88 19.57
N GLU A 116 -10.23 -3.16 18.59
CA GLU A 116 -8.86 -2.62 18.55
C GLU A 116 -8.80 -1.23 17.90
N PHE A 117 -9.81 -0.83 17.13
CA PHE A 117 -9.79 0.42 16.36
C PHE A 117 -9.66 1.69 17.22
N PRO A 118 -10.31 1.81 18.40
CA PRO A 118 -10.06 2.95 19.28
C PRO A 118 -8.60 3.07 19.73
N ALA A 119 -7.96 1.95 20.08
CA ALA A 119 -6.55 1.94 20.47
C ALA A 119 -5.62 2.25 19.28
N LEU A 120 -5.97 1.76 18.10
CA LEU A 120 -5.28 2.05 16.84
C LEU A 120 -5.32 3.55 16.51
N GLN A 121 -6.49 4.18 16.66
CA GLN A 121 -6.67 5.61 16.45
C GLN A 121 -5.83 6.41 17.44
N ALA A 122 -5.89 6.07 18.73
CA ALA A 122 -5.09 6.75 19.76
C ALA A 122 -3.58 6.64 19.49
N TYR A 123 -3.11 5.48 19.03
CA TYR A 123 -1.72 5.28 18.65
C TYR A 123 -1.30 6.18 17.49
N LEU A 124 -2.05 6.20 16.39
CA LEU A 124 -1.73 7.05 15.23
C LEU A 124 -1.87 8.54 15.55
N ALA A 125 -2.89 8.92 16.32
CA ALA A 125 -3.10 10.30 16.77
C ALA A 125 -1.92 10.80 17.59
N ASN A 126 -1.42 10.01 18.53
CA ASN A 126 -0.23 10.34 19.31
C ASN A 126 1.00 10.57 18.41
N LEU A 127 1.25 9.70 17.43
CA LEU A 127 2.34 9.91 16.47
C LEU A 127 2.20 11.23 15.70
N CYS A 128 0.98 11.56 15.25
CA CYS A 128 0.69 12.81 14.55
C CYS A 128 0.87 14.05 15.46
N GLU A 129 0.25 14.04 16.64
CA GLU A 129 0.24 15.16 17.59
C GLU A 129 1.66 15.49 18.04
N ARG A 130 2.44 14.49 18.46
CA ARG A 130 3.83 14.68 18.87
C ARG A 130 4.71 15.18 17.73
N THR A 131 4.43 14.78 16.49
CA THR A 131 5.13 15.30 15.32
C THR A 131 4.79 16.76 15.04
N ALA A 132 3.52 17.12 15.15
CA ALA A 132 3.04 18.48 14.95
C ALA A 132 3.54 19.45 16.03
N GLU A 133 3.64 19.00 17.29
CA GLU A 133 4.25 19.76 18.39
C GLU A 133 5.71 20.16 18.11
N HIS A 134 6.42 19.38 17.29
CA HIS A 134 7.78 19.67 16.84
C HIS A 134 7.84 20.47 15.52
N GLY A 135 6.71 20.97 15.02
CA GLY A 135 6.64 21.81 13.83
C GLY A 135 6.86 21.07 12.50
N SER A 136 6.65 19.75 12.49
CA SER A 136 6.86 18.89 11.32
C SER A 136 5.54 18.26 10.84
N VAL A 137 5.47 17.89 9.57
CA VAL A 137 4.31 17.21 8.97
C VAL A 137 4.50 15.69 9.07
N PRO A 138 3.59 14.95 9.75
CA PRO A 138 3.65 13.50 9.83
C PRO A 138 3.33 12.87 8.46
N VAL A 139 4.23 12.02 7.97
CA VAL A 139 4.05 11.25 6.72
C VAL A 139 4.20 9.76 7.01
N PHE A 140 3.12 9.00 6.92
CA PHE A 140 3.09 7.58 7.27
C PHE A 140 3.05 6.73 6.01
N LYS A 141 3.97 5.77 5.87
CA LYS A 141 3.90 4.75 4.81
C LYS A 141 3.37 3.44 5.36
N PHE A 142 2.22 2.99 4.85
CA PHE A 142 1.59 1.74 5.23
C PHE A 142 1.74 0.68 4.15
N CYS A 143 2.06 -0.56 4.52
CA CYS A 143 1.86 -1.74 3.65
C CYS A 143 0.63 -2.57 4.04
N ARG A 144 -0.05 -2.21 5.13
CA ARG A 144 -1.07 -3.04 5.79
C ARG A 144 -2.29 -2.23 6.24
N SER A 145 -2.76 -1.31 5.40
CA SER A 145 -3.84 -0.38 5.74
C SER A 145 -4.99 -0.38 4.75
N SER A 146 -4.85 -1.05 3.61
CA SER A 146 -5.82 -0.92 2.51
C SER A 146 -7.18 -1.47 2.93
N GLY A 147 -7.22 -2.58 3.67
CA GLY A 147 -8.49 -3.10 4.19
C GLY A 147 -9.22 -2.11 5.10
N ARG A 148 -8.46 -1.35 5.89
CA ARG A 148 -8.96 -0.35 6.86
C ARG A 148 -9.09 1.05 6.30
N LEU A 149 -8.79 1.26 5.02
CA LEU A 149 -8.72 2.59 4.41
C LEU A 149 -10.00 3.41 4.58
N PRO A 150 -11.22 2.87 4.38
CA PRO A 150 -12.44 3.65 4.56
C PRO A 150 -12.59 4.19 5.98
N TRP A 151 -12.25 3.37 6.99
CA TRP A 151 -12.25 3.81 8.39
C TRP A 151 -11.16 4.84 8.67
N LEU A 152 -9.93 4.63 8.17
CA LEU A 152 -8.83 5.57 8.38
C LEU A 152 -9.19 6.97 7.85
N LYS A 153 -9.87 7.06 6.70
CA LYS A 153 -10.37 8.34 6.16
C LYS A 153 -11.37 9.03 7.07
N GLN A 154 -12.27 8.26 7.70
CA GLN A 154 -13.26 8.80 8.62
C GLN A 154 -12.63 9.21 9.96
N ALA A 155 -11.65 8.45 10.44
CA ALA A 155 -10.96 8.71 11.71
C ALA A 155 -9.94 9.86 11.63
N PHE A 156 -9.42 10.14 10.43
CA PHE A 156 -8.39 11.17 10.19
C PHE A 156 -8.76 12.09 9.00
N PRO A 157 -9.92 12.77 8.98
CA PRO A 157 -10.35 13.58 7.83
C PRO A 157 -9.41 14.76 7.52
N GLN A 158 -8.63 15.19 8.50
CA GLN A 158 -7.63 16.26 8.41
C GLN A 158 -6.33 15.83 7.72
N VAL A 159 -6.10 14.54 7.49
CA VAL A 159 -4.91 14.07 6.76
C VAL A 159 -5.24 13.84 5.29
N MET A 160 -4.20 13.90 4.46
CA MET A 160 -4.26 13.50 3.07
C MET A 160 -4.07 12.00 2.98
N HIS A 161 -5.06 11.27 2.46
CA HIS A 161 -4.96 9.85 2.15
C HIS A 161 -4.51 9.68 0.71
N ALA A 162 -3.23 9.37 0.51
CA ALA A 162 -2.68 9.08 -0.80
C ALA A 162 -2.56 7.56 -0.99
N ALA A 163 -2.94 7.01 -2.14
CA ALA A 163 -2.77 5.60 -2.45
C ALA A 163 -1.75 5.37 -3.57
N VAL A 164 -0.94 4.33 -3.42
CA VAL A 164 0.06 3.91 -4.41
C VAL A 164 -0.42 2.64 -5.10
N LEU A 165 -0.72 2.76 -6.39
CA LEU A 165 -1.18 1.67 -7.24
C LEU A 165 -0.13 1.35 -8.31
N ARG A 166 0.37 0.12 -8.30
CA ARG A 166 1.27 -0.42 -9.32
C ARG A 166 0.55 -1.54 -10.07
N ASN A 167 0.89 -1.74 -11.35
CA ASN A 167 0.40 -2.88 -12.11
C ASN A 167 0.59 -4.20 -11.34
N PRO A 168 -0.44 -5.06 -11.25
CA PRO A 168 -0.37 -6.27 -10.43
C PRO A 168 0.70 -7.26 -10.90
N ALA A 169 0.88 -7.45 -12.21
CA ALA A 169 1.91 -8.32 -12.74
C ALA A 169 3.32 -7.78 -12.44
N SER A 170 3.54 -6.48 -12.65
CA SER A 170 4.80 -5.81 -12.36
C SER A 170 5.16 -5.87 -10.85
N GLN A 171 4.17 -5.60 -9.99
CA GLN A 171 4.34 -5.64 -8.55
C GLN A 171 4.65 -7.05 -8.05
N PHE A 172 3.93 -8.06 -8.54
CA PHE A 172 4.19 -9.45 -8.19
C PHE A 172 5.56 -9.92 -8.66
N ALA A 173 5.91 -9.67 -9.93
CA ALA A 173 7.21 -10.03 -10.50
C ALA A 173 8.37 -9.52 -9.65
N SER A 174 8.27 -8.28 -9.14
CA SER A 174 9.29 -7.70 -8.25
C SER A 174 9.52 -8.52 -6.97
N GLY A 175 8.48 -9.08 -6.37
CA GLY A 175 8.61 -9.90 -5.18
C GLY A 175 8.92 -11.38 -5.48
N TRP A 176 8.38 -11.91 -6.57
CA TRP A 176 8.65 -13.27 -7.03
C TRP A 176 10.13 -13.48 -7.37
N LEU A 177 10.74 -12.55 -8.10
CA LEU A 177 12.16 -12.60 -8.45
C LEU A 177 13.05 -12.53 -7.21
N LEU A 178 12.66 -11.78 -6.17
CA LEU A 178 13.39 -11.79 -4.89
C LEU A 178 13.26 -13.13 -4.16
N ASN A 179 12.08 -13.75 -4.19
CA ASN A 179 11.90 -15.09 -3.63
C ASN A 179 12.78 -16.12 -4.36
N GLN A 180 12.83 -16.08 -5.70
CA GLN A 180 13.68 -16.97 -6.48
C GLN A 180 15.17 -16.74 -6.24
N GLN A 181 15.60 -15.48 -6.14
CA GLN A 181 17.02 -15.14 -5.99
C GLN A 181 17.55 -15.33 -4.57
N TRP A 182 16.73 -15.08 -3.54
CA TRP A 182 17.18 -15.00 -2.15
C TRP A 182 16.41 -15.93 -1.20
N SER A 183 15.53 -16.78 -1.71
CA SER A 183 14.68 -17.70 -0.92
C SER A 183 13.93 -17.00 0.22
N ASN A 184 13.50 -15.76 -0.03
CA ASN A 184 12.72 -14.95 0.90
C ASN A 184 11.22 -15.06 0.58
N PRO A 185 10.46 -15.88 1.32
CA PRO A 185 9.05 -16.14 1.02
C PRO A 185 8.12 -15.01 1.50
N PHE A 186 8.63 -14.00 2.22
CA PHE A 186 7.81 -13.03 2.94
C PHE A 186 6.74 -12.36 2.04
N PHE A 187 7.14 -11.90 0.86
CA PHE A 187 6.20 -11.25 -0.07
C PHE A 187 5.17 -12.23 -0.62
N VAL A 188 5.57 -13.46 -0.91
CA VAL A 188 4.70 -14.52 -1.44
C VAL A 188 3.71 -14.99 -0.37
N ALA A 189 4.13 -15.01 0.89
CA ALA A 189 3.32 -15.38 2.05
C ALA A 189 2.28 -14.31 2.41
N ALA A 190 2.56 -13.03 2.18
CA ALA A 190 1.72 -11.93 2.64
C ALA A 190 0.27 -11.99 2.10
N PRO A 191 0.01 -12.24 0.79
CA PRO A 191 -1.34 -12.44 0.29
C PRO A 191 -2.10 -13.59 0.97
N PHE A 192 -1.46 -14.76 1.13
CA PHE A 192 -2.08 -15.90 1.82
C PHE A 192 -2.46 -15.57 3.26
N ARG A 193 -1.55 -14.91 3.98
CA ARG A 193 -1.80 -14.47 5.36
C ARG A 193 -3.00 -13.53 5.44
N VAL A 194 -3.04 -12.48 4.62
CA VAL A 194 -4.11 -11.48 4.68
C VAL A 194 -5.45 -12.08 4.29
N LEU A 195 -5.49 -12.85 3.20
CA LEU A 195 -6.72 -13.51 2.73
C LEU A 195 -7.22 -14.53 3.76
N GLY A 196 -6.34 -15.37 4.30
CA GLY A 196 -6.73 -16.40 5.27
C GLY A 196 -7.21 -15.85 6.59
N LEU A 197 -6.59 -14.79 7.12
CA LEU A 197 -7.03 -14.14 8.37
C LEU A 197 -8.34 -13.34 8.20
N ASN A 198 -8.78 -13.08 6.97
CA ASN A 198 -10.03 -12.38 6.68
C ASN A 198 -11.03 -13.26 5.90
N GLN A 199 -10.80 -14.57 5.77
CA GLN A 199 -11.58 -15.45 4.87
C GLN A 199 -13.06 -15.58 5.24
N THR A 200 -13.44 -15.20 6.46
CA THR A 200 -14.83 -15.15 6.94
C THR A 200 -15.57 -13.91 6.44
N GLU A 201 -14.84 -12.86 6.01
CA GLU A 201 -15.43 -11.65 5.47
C GLU A 201 -15.99 -11.91 4.06
N PRO A 202 -17.27 -11.59 3.78
CA PRO A 202 -17.91 -11.92 2.50
C PRO A 202 -17.15 -11.44 1.26
N LEU A 203 -16.63 -10.20 1.28
CA LEU A 203 -15.86 -9.65 0.16
C LEU A 203 -14.55 -10.41 -0.07
N VAL A 204 -13.86 -10.79 1.00
CA VAL A 204 -12.59 -11.53 0.91
C VAL A 204 -12.83 -12.94 0.40
N ARG A 205 -13.85 -13.61 0.94
CA ARG A 205 -14.29 -14.93 0.47
C ARG A 205 -14.62 -14.92 -1.02
N GLN A 206 -15.39 -13.93 -1.48
CA GLN A 206 -15.75 -13.79 -2.89
C GLN A 206 -14.50 -13.60 -3.77
N ALA A 207 -13.53 -12.77 -3.34
CA ALA A 207 -12.28 -12.57 -4.08
C ALA A 207 -11.42 -13.84 -4.14
N ILE A 208 -11.33 -14.61 -3.05
CA ILE A 208 -10.66 -15.93 -3.00
C ILE A 208 -11.29 -16.88 -4.02
N GLU A 209 -12.63 -17.00 -4.01
CA GLU A 209 -13.39 -17.90 -4.87
C GLU A 209 -13.24 -17.53 -6.35
N ILE A 210 -13.42 -16.26 -6.70
CA ILE A 210 -13.34 -15.78 -8.10
C ILE A 210 -11.93 -15.86 -8.68
N CYS A 211 -10.90 -15.67 -7.86
CA CYS A 211 -9.51 -15.80 -8.31
C CYS A 211 -9.01 -17.25 -8.25
N GLY A 212 -9.78 -18.17 -7.67
CA GLY A 212 -9.40 -19.58 -7.53
C GLY A 212 -8.19 -19.79 -6.63
N VAL A 213 -8.14 -19.09 -5.49
CA VAL A 213 -7.03 -19.15 -4.53
C VAL A 213 -7.17 -20.37 -3.64
N SER A 214 -6.08 -21.13 -3.51
CA SER A 214 -5.94 -22.19 -2.50
C SER A 214 -5.17 -21.64 -1.31
N LEU A 215 -5.83 -21.54 -0.15
CA LEU A 215 -5.18 -21.09 1.09
C LEU A 215 -4.39 -22.24 1.76
N PRO A 216 -3.41 -21.93 2.63
CA PRO A 216 -2.73 -22.94 3.43
C PRO A 216 -3.74 -23.78 4.23
N PRO A 217 -3.61 -25.12 4.25
CA PRO A 217 -4.53 -26.03 4.97
C PRO A 217 -4.25 -26.04 6.49
N ALA A 218 -4.10 -24.86 7.09
CA ALA A 218 -3.79 -24.67 8.50
C ALA A 218 -4.98 -24.01 9.19
N VAL A 219 -5.42 -24.58 10.32
CA VAL A 219 -6.37 -23.92 11.22
C VAL A 219 -5.58 -22.96 12.12
N PRO A 220 -5.82 -21.64 12.05
CA PRO A 220 -5.11 -20.68 12.88
C PRO A 220 -5.38 -20.94 14.37
N THR A 221 -4.32 -21.17 15.16
CA THR A 221 -4.40 -21.11 16.63
C THR A 221 -4.10 -19.69 17.15
N SER A 222 -3.40 -18.89 16.35
CA SER A 222 -3.17 -17.44 16.54
C SER A 222 -2.76 -16.79 15.20
N ASP A 223 -2.81 -15.45 15.13
CA ASP A 223 -2.34 -14.69 13.95
C ASP A 223 -0.85 -14.98 13.64
N ASP A 224 0.00 -15.13 14.65
CA ASP A 224 1.43 -15.40 14.50
C ASP A 224 1.68 -16.84 14.03
N ALA A 225 0.98 -17.83 14.60
CA ALA A 225 1.08 -19.21 14.16
C ALA A 225 0.64 -19.35 12.68
N TYR A 226 -0.42 -18.64 12.30
CA TYR A 226 -0.87 -18.63 10.91
C TYR A 226 0.10 -17.91 9.97
N ALA A 227 0.73 -16.82 10.43
CA ALA A 227 1.78 -16.16 9.66
C ALA A 227 2.96 -17.10 9.36
N MET A 228 3.42 -17.86 10.36
CA MET A 228 4.46 -18.87 10.18
C MET A 228 4.03 -19.98 9.20
N ALA A 229 2.79 -20.47 9.32
CA ALA A 229 2.25 -21.46 8.39
C ALA A 229 2.18 -20.93 6.95
N CYS A 230 1.81 -19.66 6.76
CA CYS A 230 1.82 -19.01 5.44
C CYS A 230 3.23 -18.89 4.86
N GLU A 231 4.23 -18.56 5.68
CA GLU A 231 5.63 -18.51 5.25
C GLU A 231 6.15 -19.88 4.83
N GLN A 232 5.82 -20.93 5.58
CA GLN A 232 6.15 -22.30 5.20
C GLN A 232 5.46 -22.71 3.90
N TYR A 233 4.16 -22.44 3.78
CA TYR A 233 3.38 -22.73 2.58
C TYR A 233 3.93 -21.99 1.35
N ALA A 234 4.28 -20.71 1.49
CA ALA A 234 4.82 -19.90 0.40
C ALA A 234 6.16 -20.39 -0.16
N ARG A 235 6.94 -21.17 0.62
CA ARG A 235 8.17 -21.80 0.13
C ARG A 235 7.91 -22.94 -0.86
N THR A 236 6.73 -23.56 -0.80
CA THR A 236 6.34 -24.70 -1.64
C THR A 236 5.13 -24.40 -2.51
N ALA A 237 4.56 -23.21 -2.43
CA ALA A 237 3.37 -22.83 -3.18
C ALA A 237 3.64 -22.85 -4.68
N GLU A 238 2.71 -23.42 -5.45
CA GLU A 238 2.71 -23.30 -6.90
C GLU A 238 2.66 -21.81 -7.29
N GLY A 239 3.49 -21.40 -8.24
CA GLY A 239 3.59 -20.00 -8.66
C GLY A 239 2.27 -19.42 -9.17
N ASN A 240 1.45 -20.21 -9.87
CA ASN A 240 0.12 -19.80 -10.30
C ASN A 240 -0.79 -19.49 -9.10
N ASN A 241 -0.79 -20.33 -8.07
CA ASN A 241 -1.58 -20.10 -6.86
C ASN A 241 -1.09 -18.88 -6.08
N ALA A 242 0.23 -18.69 -5.98
CA ALA A 242 0.83 -17.49 -5.40
C ALA A 242 0.39 -16.21 -6.12
N TYR A 243 0.37 -16.23 -7.46
CA TYR A 243 -0.08 -15.07 -8.23
C TYR A 243 -1.58 -14.85 -8.13
N ARG A 244 -2.41 -15.90 -8.11
CA ARG A 244 -3.86 -15.79 -7.85
C ARG A 244 -4.13 -15.15 -6.49
N ALA A 245 -3.46 -15.60 -5.43
CA ALA A 245 -3.58 -15.01 -4.10
C ALA A 245 -3.19 -13.53 -4.11
N PHE A 246 -2.10 -13.19 -4.80
CA PHE A 246 -1.69 -11.81 -4.96
C PHE A 246 -2.75 -10.97 -5.70
N VAL A 247 -3.29 -11.43 -6.83
CA VAL A 247 -4.32 -10.69 -7.59
C VAL A 247 -5.59 -10.52 -6.77
N ALA A 248 -6.01 -11.54 -6.02
CA ALA A 248 -7.15 -11.46 -5.12
C ALA A 248 -6.97 -10.38 -4.04
N LEU A 249 -5.79 -10.32 -3.40
CA LEU A 249 -5.49 -9.25 -2.45
C LEU A 249 -5.39 -7.88 -3.15
N TRP A 250 -4.73 -7.82 -4.30
CA TRP A 250 -4.54 -6.58 -5.05
C TRP A 250 -5.88 -5.94 -5.43
N ILE A 251 -6.85 -6.73 -5.89
CA ILE A 251 -8.15 -6.20 -6.29
C ILE A 251 -9.01 -5.76 -5.09
N LEU A 252 -8.89 -6.45 -3.95
CA LEU A 252 -9.50 -6.00 -2.70
C LEU A 252 -8.92 -4.67 -2.23
N CYS A 253 -7.60 -4.50 -2.32
CA CYS A 253 -6.95 -3.24 -2.00
C CYS A 253 -7.38 -2.12 -2.96
N ALA A 254 -7.44 -2.39 -4.27
CA ALA A 254 -7.91 -1.44 -5.27
C ALA A 254 -9.36 -1.00 -5.00
N LEU A 255 -10.25 -1.95 -4.67
CA LEU A 255 -11.63 -1.66 -4.29
C LEU A 255 -11.69 -0.68 -3.11
N ARG A 256 -10.88 -0.90 -2.07
CA ARG A 256 -10.83 0.02 -0.92
C ARG A 256 -10.24 1.38 -1.25
N MET A 257 -9.34 1.47 -2.22
CA MET A 257 -8.83 2.76 -2.71
C MET A 257 -9.88 3.53 -3.51
N ALA A 258 -10.82 2.81 -4.15
CA ALA A 258 -11.96 3.40 -4.86
C ALA A 258 -12.88 4.21 -3.94
N ASP A 259 -12.85 3.95 -2.63
CA ASP A 259 -13.60 4.71 -1.60
C ASP A 259 -13.04 6.15 -1.38
N GLY A 260 -12.42 6.73 -2.42
CA GLY A 260 -12.20 8.15 -2.61
C GLY A 260 -10.92 8.73 -1.98
N VAL A 261 -9.77 8.06 -2.11
CA VAL A 261 -8.48 8.63 -1.68
C VAL A 261 -8.30 10.06 -2.23
N ASP A 262 -7.62 10.93 -1.46
CA ASP A 262 -7.41 12.32 -1.86
C ASP A 262 -6.41 12.45 -3.03
N LEU A 263 -5.53 11.46 -3.21
CA LEU A 263 -4.60 11.38 -4.34
C LEU A 263 -4.27 9.93 -4.70
N MET A 264 -4.44 9.58 -5.98
CA MET A 264 -4.00 8.30 -6.53
C MET A 264 -2.65 8.48 -7.24
N ILE A 265 -1.67 7.65 -6.85
CA ILE A 265 -0.33 7.60 -7.41
C ILE A 265 -0.23 6.33 -8.26
N ASP A 266 -0.40 6.50 -9.57
CA ASP A 266 -0.13 5.47 -10.56
C ASP A 266 1.37 5.37 -10.81
N VAL A 267 1.98 4.34 -10.24
CA VAL A 267 3.42 4.12 -10.31
C VAL A 267 3.90 3.82 -11.73
N ASP A 268 3.05 3.20 -12.56
CA ASP A 268 3.43 2.85 -13.91
C ASP A 268 3.58 4.12 -14.76
N ARG A 269 2.65 5.09 -14.60
CA ARG A 269 2.73 6.40 -15.24
C ARG A 269 3.84 7.28 -14.66
N LEU A 270 4.11 7.16 -13.36
CA LEU A 270 5.12 7.95 -12.65
C LEU A 270 6.52 7.79 -13.25
N GLY A 271 6.88 6.58 -13.66
CA GLY A 271 8.16 6.30 -14.32
C GLY A 271 8.22 6.71 -15.80
N GLN A 272 7.08 6.99 -16.43
CA GLN A 272 6.94 7.13 -17.88
C GLN A 272 6.63 8.56 -18.33
N SER A 273 6.02 9.38 -17.45
CA SER A 273 5.55 10.72 -17.80
C SER A 273 6.05 11.76 -16.79
N ARG A 274 6.90 12.68 -17.28
CA ARG A 274 7.37 13.84 -16.51
C ARG A 274 6.22 14.77 -16.12
N ASP A 275 5.25 14.94 -17.01
CA ASP A 275 4.06 15.77 -16.74
C ASP A 275 3.20 15.17 -15.64
N TYR A 276 3.04 13.84 -15.63
CA TYR A 276 2.36 13.15 -14.54
C TYR A 276 3.10 13.29 -13.22
N ALA A 277 4.43 13.16 -13.22
CA ALA A 277 5.26 13.38 -12.03
C ALA A 277 5.15 14.83 -11.49
N ALA A 278 5.14 15.82 -12.38
CA ALA A 278 4.94 17.23 -12.03
C ALA A 278 3.53 17.48 -11.47
N GLY A 279 2.50 16.85 -12.06
CA GLY A 279 1.12 16.91 -11.57
C GLY A 279 0.97 16.31 -10.16
N LEU A 280 1.63 15.18 -9.88
CA LEU A 280 1.64 14.60 -8.53
C LEU A 280 2.31 15.53 -7.51
N ARG A 281 3.46 16.12 -7.86
CA ARG A 281 4.13 17.11 -7.02
C ARG A 281 3.20 18.29 -6.69
N ALA A 282 2.55 18.85 -7.71
CA ALA A 282 1.58 19.93 -7.53
C ALA A 282 0.39 19.52 -6.65
N GLY A 283 -0.08 18.27 -6.77
CA GLY A 283 -1.15 17.73 -5.94
C GLY A 283 -0.78 17.65 -4.45
N PHE A 284 0.44 17.19 -4.13
CA PHE A 284 0.95 17.24 -2.76
C PHE A 284 1.06 18.67 -2.25
N GLU A 285 1.61 19.58 -3.06
CA GLU A 285 1.83 20.97 -2.66
C GLU A 285 0.51 21.70 -2.38
N ALA A 286 -0.48 21.52 -3.25
CA ALA A 286 -1.80 22.12 -3.09
C ALA A 286 -2.54 21.62 -1.85
N GLN A 287 -2.40 20.34 -1.48
CA GLN A 287 -3.14 19.76 -0.36
C GLN A 287 -2.40 19.86 0.97
N THR A 288 -1.07 19.84 0.99
CA THR A 288 -0.26 19.70 2.21
C THR A 288 0.84 20.73 2.36
N GLY A 289 1.12 21.53 1.32
CA GLY A 289 2.30 22.40 1.25
C GLY A 289 3.63 21.64 1.02
N LEU A 290 3.61 20.31 0.93
CA LEU A 290 4.81 19.51 0.65
C LEU A 290 5.07 19.42 -0.85
N SER A 291 6.32 19.61 -1.27
CA SER A 291 6.71 19.60 -2.70
C SER A 291 7.77 18.50 -2.98
N PRO A 292 7.41 17.21 -2.88
CA PRO A 292 8.35 16.12 -3.13
C PRO A 292 8.79 16.08 -4.61
N ASP A 293 10.07 15.81 -4.84
CA ASP A 293 10.61 15.66 -6.20
C ASP A 293 10.53 14.19 -6.67
N PHE A 294 9.74 13.95 -7.71
CA PHE A 294 9.58 12.62 -8.31
C PHE A 294 10.33 12.42 -9.64
N SER A 295 11.16 13.38 -10.07
CA SER A 295 11.82 13.37 -11.39
C SER A 295 12.74 12.16 -11.65
N SER A 296 13.18 11.48 -10.60
CA SER A 296 14.03 10.29 -10.65
C SER A 296 13.26 8.96 -10.62
N ALA A 297 11.94 9.00 -10.81
CA ALA A 297 11.13 7.78 -10.92
C ALA A 297 11.62 6.91 -12.08
N ARG A 298 11.64 5.59 -11.85
CA ARG A 298 12.03 4.61 -12.86
C ARG A 298 10.81 4.04 -13.55
N ASP A 299 10.95 3.71 -14.83
CA ASP A 299 9.94 2.95 -15.58
C ASP A 299 9.93 1.48 -15.13
N LEU A 300 9.09 1.18 -14.14
CA LEU A 300 8.98 -0.17 -13.58
C LEU A 300 8.28 -1.15 -14.53
N VAL A 301 7.51 -0.67 -15.50
CA VAL A 301 6.91 -1.52 -16.54
C VAL A 301 8.01 -2.05 -17.45
N GLU A 302 8.90 -1.17 -17.89
CA GLU A 302 10.04 -1.55 -18.72
C GLU A 302 11.03 -2.46 -17.98
N GLU A 303 11.31 -2.19 -16.69
CA GLU A 303 12.10 -3.12 -15.86
C GLU A 303 11.47 -4.52 -15.77
N THR A 304 10.13 -4.58 -15.71
CA THR A 304 9.40 -5.85 -15.67
C THR A 304 9.50 -6.59 -16.99
N ARG A 305 9.33 -5.91 -18.13
CA ARG A 305 9.49 -6.50 -19.47
C ARG A 305 10.86 -7.14 -19.65
N ARG A 306 11.93 -6.42 -19.26
CA ARG A 306 13.31 -6.92 -19.31
C ARG A 306 13.54 -8.16 -18.44
N SER A 307 12.75 -8.32 -17.38
CA SER A 307 12.87 -9.44 -16.44
C SER A 307 11.93 -10.60 -16.77
N ALA A 308 11.13 -10.51 -17.84
CA ALA A 308 10.09 -11.51 -18.14
C ALA A 308 10.65 -12.94 -18.28
N ALA A 309 11.80 -13.11 -18.94
CA ALA A 309 12.45 -14.42 -19.10
C ALA A 309 12.91 -15.06 -17.77
N ARG A 310 13.03 -14.27 -16.70
CA ARG A 310 13.40 -14.77 -15.36
C ARG A 310 12.18 -15.23 -14.55
N MET A 311 10.96 -14.92 -14.99
CA MET A 311 9.72 -15.29 -14.32
C MET A 311 9.41 -16.76 -14.56
N ALA A 312 10.08 -17.63 -13.80
CA ALA A 312 9.91 -19.08 -13.88
C ALA A 312 8.79 -19.61 -12.96
N GLY A 313 8.11 -20.67 -13.41
CA GLY A 313 7.18 -21.47 -12.59
C GLY A 313 5.75 -20.91 -12.53
N ILE A 314 5.39 -20.07 -13.50
CA ILE A 314 4.07 -19.45 -13.62
C ILE A 314 3.64 -19.49 -15.08
N ASP A 315 2.51 -20.13 -15.37
CA ASP A 315 1.89 -20.05 -16.69
C ASP A 315 1.10 -18.75 -16.80
N GLY A 316 1.77 -17.71 -17.26
CA GLY A 316 1.16 -16.39 -17.37
C GLY A 316 0.04 -16.29 -18.41
N ARG A 317 -0.13 -17.26 -19.34
CA ARG A 317 -1.29 -17.30 -20.24
C ARG A 317 -2.56 -17.68 -19.50
N SER A 318 -2.45 -18.64 -18.59
CA SER A 318 -3.60 -19.07 -17.75
C SER A 318 -4.10 -17.96 -16.82
N MET A 319 -3.28 -16.94 -16.55
CA MET A 319 -3.62 -15.83 -15.65
C MET A 319 -4.57 -14.79 -16.26
N ARG A 320 -4.78 -14.78 -17.58
CA ARG A 320 -5.74 -13.88 -18.24
C ARG A 320 -7.16 -14.04 -17.70
N ALA A 321 -7.56 -15.27 -17.40
CA ALA A 321 -8.86 -15.56 -16.80
C ALA A 321 -8.98 -14.94 -15.40
N VAL A 322 -7.90 -14.99 -14.60
CA VAL A 322 -7.84 -14.42 -13.25
C VAL A 322 -7.95 -12.90 -13.30
N HIS A 323 -7.19 -12.23 -14.17
CA HIS A 323 -7.29 -10.76 -14.35
C HIS A 323 -8.71 -10.33 -14.75
N SER A 324 -9.31 -11.06 -15.69
CA SER A 324 -10.68 -10.80 -16.14
C SER A 324 -11.70 -11.00 -15.04
N ALA A 325 -11.55 -12.05 -14.23
CA ALA A 325 -12.44 -12.36 -13.12
C ALA A 325 -12.31 -11.32 -11.99
N ALA A 326 -11.09 -10.89 -11.66
CA ALA A 326 -10.84 -9.80 -10.71
C ALA A 326 -11.45 -8.47 -11.16
N LEU A 327 -11.29 -8.09 -12.44
CA LEU A 327 -11.92 -6.87 -12.96
C LEU A 327 -13.45 -6.95 -12.92
N LYS A 328 -14.04 -8.10 -13.27
CA LYS A 328 -15.49 -8.32 -13.16
C LYS A 328 -15.96 -8.22 -11.71
N PHE A 329 -15.20 -8.79 -10.78
CA PHE A 329 -15.47 -8.66 -9.34
C PHE A 329 -15.54 -7.19 -8.93
N LEU A 330 -14.54 -6.37 -9.30
CA LEU A 330 -14.53 -4.94 -8.95
C LEU A 330 -15.70 -4.18 -9.57
N LYS A 331 -16.03 -4.44 -10.85
CA LYS A 331 -17.18 -3.83 -11.53
C LYS A 331 -18.54 -4.18 -10.91
N ALA A 332 -18.63 -5.34 -10.25
CA ALA A 332 -19.85 -5.78 -9.58
C ALA A 332 -20.02 -5.15 -8.20
N GLN A 333 -18.98 -4.50 -7.65
CA GLN A 333 -19.07 -3.79 -6.38
C GLN A 333 -19.59 -2.37 -6.60
N ASN A 334 -20.41 -1.90 -5.67
CA ASN A 334 -20.80 -0.49 -5.61
C ASN A 334 -19.65 0.33 -5.02
N GLY A 335 -19.48 1.58 -5.48
CA GLY A 335 -18.59 2.56 -4.85
C GLY A 335 -17.39 3.00 -5.68
N ALA A 336 -17.02 2.29 -6.75
CA ALA A 336 -16.00 2.74 -7.68
C ALA A 336 -16.60 3.60 -8.80
N ASP A 337 -16.04 4.79 -9.04
CA ASP A 337 -16.43 5.60 -10.20
C ASP A 337 -15.87 5.02 -11.52
N ALA A 338 -16.39 5.53 -12.64
CA ALA A 338 -16.04 5.02 -13.97
C ALA A 338 -14.55 5.21 -14.30
N ASP A 339 -13.94 6.31 -13.86
CA ASP A 339 -12.55 6.66 -14.15
C ASP A 339 -11.61 5.71 -13.39
N PHE A 340 -11.93 5.38 -12.14
CA PHE A 340 -11.18 4.40 -11.36
C PHE A 340 -11.33 2.98 -11.90
N ILE A 341 -12.54 2.58 -12.30
CA ILE A 341 -12.76 1.29 -12.97
C ILE A 341 -11.91 1.20 -14.24
N GLU A 342 -11.82 2.29 -15.00
CA GLU A 342 -11.04 2.37 -16.21
C GLU A 342 -9.53 2.28 -15.94
N LEU A 343 -9.02 2.99 -14.92
CA LEU A 343 -7.65 2.85 -14.44
C LEU A 343 -7.30 1.40 -14.09
N VAL A 344 -8.18 0.71 -13.36
CA VAL A 344 -7.98 -0.71 -13.01
C VAL A 344 -8.06 -1.60 -14.25
N ARG A 345 -8.95 -1.31 -15.21
CA ARG A 345 -9.02 -2.02 -16.49
C ARG A 345 -7.70 -1.91 -17.26
N GLU A 346 -7.14 -0.72 -17.39
CA GLU A 346 -5.85 -0.48 -18.04
C GLU A 346 -4.72 -1.27 -17.35
N LYS A 347 -4.70 -1.27 -16.01
CA LYS A 347 -3.76 -2.09 -15.22
C LYS A 347 -3.92 -3.58 -15.53
N MET A 348 -5.14 -4.11 -15.64
CA MET A 348 -5.38 -5.52 -15.97
C MET A 348 -5.03 -5.88 -17.41
N VAL A 349 -5.23 -4.97 -18.37
CA VAL A 349 -4.79 -5.15 -19.75
C VAL A 349 -3.27 -5.22 -19.82
N LEU A 350 -2.57 -4.26 -19.21
CA LEU A 350 -1.11 -4.28 -19.14
C LEU A 350 -0.60 -5.53 -18.38
N ALA A 351 -1.32 -5.99 -17.35
CA ALA A 351 -0.96 -7.23 -16.67
C ALA A 351 -1.01 -8.44 -17.62
N ASN A 352 -2.02 -8.55 -18.49
CA ASN A 352 -2.07 -9.62 -19.49
C ASN A 352 -0.87 -9.59 -20.45
N GLU A 353 -0.45 -8.40 -20.89
CA GLU A 353 0.71 -8.23 -21.76
C GLU A 353 2.00 -8.66 -21.05
N LEU A 354 2.17 -8.24 -19.79
CA LEU A 354 3.37 -8.55 -19.01
C LEU A 354 3.46 -10.03 -18.66
N THR A 355 2.35 -10.70 -18.35
CA THR A 355 2.35 -12.12 -17.99
C THR A 355 2.46 -13.06 -19.19
N GLU A 356 2.13 -12.63 -20.40
CA GLU A 356 2.14 -13.50 -21.59
C GLU A 356 3.48 -14.21 -21.84
N GLN A 357 4.57 -13.61 -21.38
CA GLN A 357 5.93 -14.11 -21.56
C GLN A 357 6.44 -14.98 -20.39
N TRP A 358 5.70 -15.09 -19.28
CA TRP A 358 6.10 -15.90 -18.11
C TRP A 358 5.92 -17.40 -18.40
N ARG A 359 6.86 -18.24 -17.96
CA ARG A 359 6.87 -19.67 -18.28
C ARG A 359 7.23 -20.55 -17.08
#